data_AF-K1XT09-F1
#
_entry.id   AF-K1XT09-F1
#
_cell.length_a   1.000
_cell.length_b   1.000
_cell.length_c   1.000
_cell.angle_alpha   90.00
_cell.angle_beta   90.00
_cell.angle_gamma   90.00
#
_symmetry.space_group_name_H-M   'P 1'
#
loop_
_entity.id
_entity.type
_entity.pdbx_description
1 polymer ?
#
loop_
_entity_poly.entity_id
_entity_poly.type
_entity_poly.pdbx_seq_one_letter_code
_entity_poly.pdbx_strand_id
1 'polypeptide(L)'
;KKEQPAAWRETAGRFIAQTTKTLQSSPGVIEWLRLERGIAPETAERFQLGFIDHNCFRQKSEWGLPPDGKKLFIPSGLVIPWQSSRLRIRRNDPGEYQGKPNPRYHVVAGSSMAPMAIGAPGERTAVMVESELDAILLAQEIKREVFIVALGSCAVKPDEALLNNLLSCPVVLVVLDTDEAGAKASQWWLEKVPSTYRTLTPTTFGKDITAAFLNGLDLNKWLSASMELYAESVGGKPESTPF
;
A
#
# COMPACT_ATOMS: atom_id res chain seq x y z
N LYS A 1 20.58 0.07 -0.97
CA LYS A 1 19.40 0.50 -1.79
C LYS A 1 19.85 1.65 -2.68
N LYS A 2 19.70 1.59 -4.01
CA LYS A 2 20.14 2.69 -4.88
C LYS A 2 19.12 3.82 -4.75
N GLU A 3 19.51 4.91 -4.12
CA GLU A 3 18.67 6.11 -4.02
C GLU A 3 18.43 6.67 -5.43
N GLN A 4 17.22 7.20 -5.67
CA GLN A 4 16.90 7.74 -6.99
C GLN A 4 17.70 9.02 -7.25
N PRO A 5 18.09 9.27 -8.52
CA PRO A 5 18.77 10.52 -8.89
C PRO A 5 18.01 11.73 -8.35
N ALA A 6 18.72 12.74 -7.84
CA ALA A 6 18.09 13.94 -7.28
C ALA A 6 17.12 14.60 -8.29
N ALA A 7 17.52 14.66 -9.56
CA ALA A 7 16.67 15.14 -10.65
C ALA A 7 15.37 14.32 -10.83
N TRP A 8 15.42 12.99 -10.62
CA TRP A 8 14.22 12.16 -10.66
C TRP A 8 13.27 12.53 -9.51
N ARG A 9 13.80 12.64 -8.29
CA ARG A 9 13.00 12.97 -7.09
C ARG A 9 12.36 14.35 -7.19
N GLU A 10 13.09 15.33 -7.72
CA GLU A 10 12.58 16.69 -7.94
C GLU A 10 11.45 16.70 -8.97
N THR A 11 11.64 16.07 -10.13
CA THR A 11 10.60 15.97 -11.16
C THR A 11 9.40 15.16 -10.67
N ALA A 12 9.61 14.06 -9.93
CA ALA A 12 8.55 13.30 -9.30
C ALA A 12 7.76 14.14 -8.27
N GLY A 13 8.44 14.94 -7.44
CA GLY A 13 7.80 15.85 -6.49
C GLY A 13 6.89 16.89 -7.17
N ARG A 14 7.36 17.50 -8.26
CA ARG A 14 6.54 18.42 -9.07
C ARG A 14 5.34 17.71 -9.71
N PHE A 15 5.55 16.50 -10.22
CA PHE A 15 4.49 15.69 -10.81
C PHE A 15 3.42 15.29 -9.77
N ILE A 16 3.83 14.92 -8.55
CA ILE A 16 2.92 14.64 -7.42
C ILE A 16 2.08 15.90 -7.14
N ALA A 17 2.72 17.04 -6.89
CA ALA A 17 2.01 18.28 -6.57
C ALA A 17 1.00 18.68 -7.67
N GLN A 18 1.34 18.49 -8.94
CA GLN A 18 0.44 18.75 -10.06
C GLN A 18 -0.75 17.78 -10.07
N THR A 19 -0.49 16.47 -9.97
CA THR A 19 -1.54 15.45 -10.05
C THR A 19 -2.44 15.42 -8.82
N THR A 20 -1.94 15.80 -7.64
CA THR A 20 -2.77 16.02 -6.45
C THR A 20 -3.76 17.16 -6.66
N LYS A 21 -3.33 18.29 -7.23
CA LYS A 21 -4.26 19.39 -7.59
C LYS A 21 -5.31 18.94 -8.61
N THR A 22 -4.91 18.15 -9.60
CA THR A 22 -5.84 17.57 -10.57
C THR A 22 -6.88 16.67 -9.89
N LEU A 23 -6.45 15.81 -8.94
CA LEU A 23 -7.36 14.95 -8.18
C LEU A 23 -8.37 15.78 -7.36
N GLN A 24 -7.90 16.81 -6.66
CA GLN A 24 -8.77 17.73 -5.90
C GLN A 24 -9.81 18.43 -6.78
N SER A 25 -9.48 18.69 -8.05
CA SER A 25 -10.39 19.29 -9.04
C SER A 25 -11.23 18.25 -9.80
N SER A 26 -11.15 16.97 -9.45
CA SER A 26 -11.81 15.85 -10.12
C SER A 26 -12.86 15.19 -9.22
N PRO A 27 -14.06 15.79 -9.08
CA PRO A 27 -15.07 15.34 -8.10
C PRO A 27 -15.49 13.88 -8.28
N GLY A 28 -15.57 13.39 -9.52
CA GLY A 28 -15.89 11.99 -9.79
C GLY A 28 -14.85 10.99 -9.29
N VAL A 29 -13.56 11.36 -9.29
CA VAL A 29 -12.48 10.49 -8.79
C VAL A 29 -12.41 10.53 -7.26
N ILE A 30 -12.64 11.70 -6.67
CA ILE A 30 -12.78 11.84 -5.20
C ILE A 30 -13.96 11.01 -4.70
N GLU A 31 -15.11 11.11 -5.37
CA GLU A 31 -16.30 10.34 -4.98
C GLU A 31 -16.06 8.83 -5.15
N TRP A 32 -15.35 8.42 -6.21
CA TRP A 32 -14.93 7.03 -6.37
C TRP A 32 -13.99 6.57 -5.23
N LEU A 33 -13.01 7.39 -4.81
CA LEU A 33 -12.15 7.06 -3.67
C LEU A 33 -12.97 6.88 -2.38
N ARG A 34 -13.96 7.74 -2.17
CA ARG A 34 -14.83 7.67 -1.00
C ARG A 34 -15.72 6.43 -1.01
N LEU A 35 -16.42 6.19 -2.12
CA LEU A 35 -17.41 5.12 -2.24
C LEU A 35 -16.79 3.74 -2.42
N GLU A 36 -15.76 3.62 -3.25
CA GLU A 36 -15.19 2.33 -3.67
C GLU A 36 -13.92 1.98 -2.91
N ARG A 37 -13.34 2.93 -2.17
CA ARG A 37 -12.11 2.72 -1.39
C ARG A 37 -12.23 3.15 0.07
N GLY A 38 -13.32 3.80 0.49
CA GLY A 38 -13.47 4.31 1.85
C GLY A 38 -12.49 5.44 2.20
N ILE A 39 -11.74 5.97 1.21
CA ILE A 39 -10.70 6.97 1.45
C ILE A 39 -11.32 8.36 1.42
N ALA A 40 -11.21 9.08 2.53
CA ALA A 40 -11.69 10.45 2.65
C ALA A 40 -10.83 11.43 1.83
N PRO A 41 -11.38 12.56 1.36
CA PRO A 41 -10.63 13.59 0.63
C PRO A 41 -9.39 14.07 1.39
N GLU A 42 -9.50 14.25 2.71
CA GLU A 42 -8.42 14.70 3.58
C GLU A 42 -7.29 13.66 3.66
N THR A 43 -7.66 12.38 3.66
CA THR A 43 -6.70 11.27 3.60
C THR A 43 -6.02 11.23 2.24
N ALA A 44 -6.76 11.40 1.15
CA ALA A 44 -6.19 11.46 -0.19
C ALA A 44 -5.16 12.60 -0.31
N GLU A 45 -5.45 13.76 0.28
CA GLU A 45 -4.51 14.88 0.37
C GLU A 45 -3.30 14.57 1.27
N ARG A 46 -3.52 14.03 2.47
CA ARG A 46 -2.45 13.64 3.42
C ARG A 46 -1.43 12.70 2.78
N PHE A 47 -1.89 11.76 1.95
CA PHE A 47 -1.04 10.81 1.23
C PHE A 47 -0.63 11.28 -0.17
N GLN A 48 -0.96 12.53 -0.53
CA GLN A 48 -0.65 13.14 -1.82
C GLN A 48 -1.10 12.29 -3.02
N LEU A 49 -2.22 11.58 -2.88
CA LEU A 49 -2.84 10.90 -4.02
C LEU A 49 -3.06 11.92 -5.14
N GLY A 50 -2.90 11.46 -6.37
CA GLY A 50 -3.06 12.31 -7.55
C GLY A 50 -3.87 11.61 -8.63
N PHE A 51 -4.22 12.35 -9.67
CA PHE A 51 -4.93 11.82 -10.82
C PHE A 51 -4.38 12.40 -12.11
N ILE A 52 -4.31 11.54 -13.13
CA ILE A 52 -3.98 11.92 -14.50
C ILE A 52 -4.95 11.23 -15.45
N ASP A 53 -5.65 12.01 -16.28
CA ASP A 53 -6.72 11.56 -17.16
C ASP A 53 -6.24 11.06 -18.53
N HIS A 54 -4.96 11.30 -18.86
CA HIS A 54 -4.37 10.92 -20.14
C HIS A 54 -3.01 10.24 -20.00
N ASN A 55 -2.67 9.44 -21.00
CA ASN A 55 -1.35 8.85 -21.12
C ASN A 55 -0.30 9.93 -21.46
N CYS A 56 0.81 9.91 -20.76
CA CYS A 56 1.93 10.81 -20.94
C CYS A 56 3.17 10.09 -21.45
N PHE A 57 3.88 10.75 -22.37
CA PHE A 57 5.21 10.36 -22.81
C PHE A 57 6.17 11.52 -22.56
N ARG A 58 7.23 11.29 -21.78
CA ARG A 58 8.22 12.30 -21.38
C ARG A 58 9.62 11.91 -21.82
N GLN A 59 10.52 12.87 -21.94
CA GLN A 59 11.93 12.53 -22.15
C GLN A 59 12.49 11.93 -20.85
N LYS A 60 13.30 10.87 -20.97
CA LYS A 60 13.92 10.25 -19.79
C LYS A 60 14.87 11.19 -19.06
N SER A 61 15.57 12.04 -19.81
CA SER A 61 16.48 13.05 -19.27
C SER A 61 15.77 14.08 -18.39
N GLU A 62 14.52 14.45 -18.67
CA GLU A 62 13.70 15.35 -17.82
C GLU A 62 13.44 14.75 -16.42
N TRP A 63 13.50 13.42 -16.32
CA TRP A 63 13.35 12.66 -15.09
C TRP A 63 14.69 12.19 -14.53
N GLY A 64 15.82 12.70 -15.04
CA GLY A 64 17.16 12.27 -14.58
C GLY A 64 17.47 10.80 -14.90
N LEU A 65 16.79 10.20 -15.88
CA LEU A 65 17.01 8.84 -16.34
C LEU A 65 17.89 8.83 -17.60
N PRO A 66 18.73 7.80 -17.79
CA PRO A 66 19.54 7.67 -18.98
C PRO A 66 18.66 7.50 -20.23
N PRO A 67 19.03 8.11 -21.37
CA PRO A 67 18.32 7.91 -22.63
C PRO A 67 18.56 6.49 -23.15
N ASP A 68 17.53 5.86 -23.70
CA ASP A 68 17.60 4.54 -24.35
C ASP A 68 16.82 4.50 -25.69
N GLY A 69 16.59 5.68 -26.28
CA GLY A 69 15.79 5.84 -27.50
C GLY A 69 14.27 5.72 -27.28
N LYS A 70 13.80 5.46 -26.04
CA LYS A 70 12.37 5.38 -25.70
C LYS A 70 11.97 6.51 -24.77
N LYS A 71 10.74 7.00 -24.95
CA LYS A 71 10.12 7.94 -24.00
C LYS A 71 9.74 7.23 -22.70
N LEU A 72 9.79 7.96 -21.58
CA LEU A 72 9.19 7.53 -20.33
C LEU A 72 7.67 7.54 -20.49
N PHE A 73 7.04 6.38 -20.35
CA PHE A 73 5.59 6.23 -20.37
C PHE A 73 5.03 6.39 -18.95
N ILE A 74 3.98 7.20 -18.81
CA ILE A 74 3.20 7.38 -17.58
C ILE A 74 1.73 7.26 -17.97
N PRO A 75 1.02 6.18 -17.60
CA PRO A 75 -0.36 5.97 -18.04
C PRO A 75 -1.35 6.90 -17.34
N SER A 76 -2.55 7.02 -17.89
CA SER A 76 -3.70 7.58 -17.17
C SER A 76 -4.08 6.71 -15.95
N GLY A 77 -4.57 7.35 -14.90
CA GLY A 77 -5.04 6.68 -13.70
C GLY A 77 -4.81 7.46 -12.40
N LEU A 78 -5.09 6.77 -11.30
CA LEU A 78 -4.82 7.27 -9.95
C LEU A 78 -3.31 7.15 -9.67
N VAL A 79 -2.69 8.26 -9.32
CA VAL A 79 -1.29 8.35 -8.89
C VAL A 79 -1.23 8.06 -7.40
N ILE A 80 -0.45 7.04 -7.03
CA ILE A 80 -0.20 6.61 -5.66
C ILE A 80 1.29 6.81 -5.40
N PRO A 81 1.71 7.97 -4.87
CA PRO A 81 3.10 8.18 -4.53
C PRO A 81 3.49 7.45 -3.26
N TRP A 82 4.80 7.24 -3.10
CA TRP A 82 5.37 6.96 -1.80
C TRP A 82 6.61 7.81 -1.60
N GLN A 83 6.40 8.92 -0.89
CA GLN A 83 7.34 10.03 -0.81
C GLN A 83 7.74 10.49 -2.23
N SER A 84 8.84 11.22 -2.39
CA SER A 84 9.40 11.55 -3.70
C SER A 84 10.29 10.43 -4.27
N SER A 85 10.12 9.18 -3.82
CA SER A 85 10.99 8.05 -4.19
C SER A 85 10.32 7.03 -5.11
N ARG A 86 8.98 7.02 -5.18
CA ARG A 86 8.20 6.02 -5.92
C ARG A 86 6.90 6.62 -6.43
N LEU A 87 6.56 6.32 -7.67
CA LEU A 87 5.29 6.62 -8.30
C LEU A 87 4.68 5.34 -8.86
N ARG A 88 3.50 4.98 -8.36
CA ARG A 88 2.70 3.87 -8.89
C ARG A 88 1.37 4.42 -9.40
N ILE A 89 0.96 3.99 -10.60
CA ILE A 89 -0.26 4.44 -11.24
C ILE A 89 -1.24 3.29 -11.31
N ARG A 90 -2.42 3.44 -10.68
CA ARG A 90 -3.53 2.51 -10.83
C ARG A 90 -4.39 2.91 -12.02
N ARG A 91 -4.37 2.07 -13.06
CA ARG A 91 -5.12 2.26 -14.32
C ARG A 91 -6.57 1.81 -14.14
N ASN A 92 -7.51 2.57 -14.67
CA ASN A 92 -8.93 2.21 -14.62
C ASN A 92 -9.24 1.07 -15.60
N ASP A 93 -8.88 1.28 -16.87
CA ASP A 93 -8.94 0.28 -17.92
C ASP A 93 -7.54 0.11 -18.53
N PRO A 94 -6.79 -0.94 -18.12
CA PRO A 94 -5.45 -1.14 -18.64
C PRO A 94 -5.45 -1.66 -20.09
N GLY A 95 -6.59 -2.14 -20.61
CA GLY A 95 -6.70 -2.81 -21.89
C GLY A 95 -5.79 -4.04 -22.00
N GLU A 96 -5.52 -4.47 -23.23
CA GLU A 96 -4.67 -5.62 -23.53
C GLU A 96 -3.53 -5.25 -24.48
N TYR A 97 -2.43 -5.99 -24.40
CA TYR A 97 -1.32 -5.91 -25.34
C TYR A 97 -0.95 -7.32 -25.78
N GLN A 98 -0.96 -7.57 -27.09
CA GLN A 98 -0.67 -8.89 -27.69
C GLN A 98 -1.51 -10.03 -27.07
N GLY A 99 -2.81 -9.78 -26.85
CA GLY A 99 -3.74 -10.75 -26.27
C GLY A 99 -3.52 -11.05 -24.79
N LYS A 100 -2.75 -10.22 -24.08
CA LYS A 100 -2.56 -10.32 -22.62
C LYS A 100 -3.05 -9.04 -21.94
N PRO A 101 -3.79 -9.14 -20.83
CA PRO A 101 -4.22 -7.97 -20.08
C PRO A 101 -3.00 -7.21 -19.58
N ASN A 102 -2.98 -5.91 -19.81
CA ASN A 102 -1.97 -5.06 -19.22
C ASN A 102 -2.17 -5.00 -17.70
N PRO A 103 -1.09 -4.82 -16.93
CA PRO A 103 -1.21 -4.74 -15.48
C PRO A 103 -2.04 -3.52 -15.06
N ARG A 104 -2.93 -3.73 -14.07
CA ARG A 104 -3.74 -2.67 -13.46
C ARG A 104 -2.89 -1.62 -12.77
N TYR A 105 -1.72 -1.99 -12.27
CA TYR A 105 -0.78 -1.06 -11.66
C TYR A 105 0.50 -0.94 -12.49
N HIS A 106 0.93 0.29 -12.71
CA HIS A 106 2.16 0.62 -13.44
C HIS A 106 3.13 1.34 -12.50
N VAL A 107 4.35 0.82 -12.34
CA VAL A 107 5.42 1.50 -11.60
C VAL A 107 6.20 2.37 -12.59
N VAL A 108 6.21 3.68 -12.39
CA VAL A 108 6.92 4.61 -13.28
C VAL A 108 8.42 4.31 -13.22
N ALA A 109 9.08 4.22 -14.38
CA ALA A 109 10.51 3.90 -14.42
C ALA A 109 11.33 4.91 -13.60
N GLY A 110 12.34 4.40 -12.88
CA GLY A 110 13.08 5.18 -11.89
C GLY A 110 12.40 5.27 -10.53
N SER A 111 11.25 4.63 -10.32
CA SER A 111 10.69 4.48 -8.97
C SER A 111 11.47 3.46 -8.15
N SER A 112 11.51 3.70 -6.83
CA SER A 112 11.94 2.71 -5.86
C SER A 112 10.96 1.53 -5.82
N MET A 113 11.50 0.32 -5.68
CA MET A 113 10.69 -0.89 -5.41
C MET A 113 10.40 -1.08 -3.91
N ALA A 114 10.81 -0.13 -3.07
CA ALA A 114 10.49 -0.15 -1.65
C ALA A 114 8.96 -0.21 -1.45
N PRO A 115 8.47 -1.04 -0.51
CA PRO A 115 7.08 -1.02 -0.11
C PRO A 115 6.70 0.31 0.55
N MET A 116 5.40 0.59 0.61
CA MET A 116 4.87 1.68 1.42
C MET A 116 4.90 1.24 2.88
N ALA A 117 5.39 2.09 3.77
CA ALA A 117 5.60 1.79 5.18
C ALA A 117 5.19 2.99 6.04
N ILE A 118 3.99 2.96 6.61
CA ILE A 118 3.36 4.06 7.32
C ILE A 118 3.53 3.84 8.83
N GLY A 119 3.93 4.90 9.54
CA GLY A 119 4.22 4.82 10.97
C GLY A 119 5.65 4.38 11.25
N ALA A 120 6.04 4.44 12.53
CA ALA A 120 7.37 4.04 12.97
C ALA A 120 7.39 2.56 13.39
N PRO A 121 8.42 1.78 12.98
CA PRO A 121 8.62 0.41 13.45
C PRO A 121 9.02 0.38 14.95
N GLY A 122 9.34 -0.79 15.48
CA GLY A 122 9.76 -1.01 16.87
C GLY A 122 8.70 -1.73 17.70
N GLU A 123 8.56 -1.41 18.99
CA GLU A 123 7.63 -2.04 19.95
C GLU A 123 6.13 -1.74 19.67
N ARG A 124 5.71 -1.80 18.40
CA ARG A 124 4.35 -1.59 17.93
C ARG A 124 3.89 -2.77 17.10
N THR A 125 2.58 -2.99 17.04
CA THR A 125 2.00 -3.96 16.10
C THR A 125 2.25 -3.51 14.67
N ALA A 126 2.84 -4.40 13.87
CA ALA A 126 2.90 -4.22 12.43
C ALA A 126 1.68 -4.85 11.75
N VAL A 127 1.16 -4.19 10.71
CA VAL A 127 0.07 -4.69 9.88
C VAL A 127 0.51 -4.67 8.43
N MET A 128 0.59 -5.84 7.81
CA MET A 128 1.02 -6.02 6.44
C MET A 128 -0.18 -6.30 5.55
N VAL A 129 -0.35 -5.48 4.52
CA VAL A 129 -1.41 -5.62 3.52
C VAL A 129 -0.83 -5.70 2.12
N GLU A 130 -1.64 -6.19 1.17
CA GLU A 130 -1.19 -6.31 -0.21
C GLU A 130 -1.14 -4.96 -0.94
N SER A 131 -2.16 -4.11 -0.77
CA SER A 131 -2.32 -2.90 -1.58
C SER A 131 -2.03 -1.61 -0.81
N GLU A 132 -1.52 -0.60 -1.52
CA GLU A 132 -1.31 0.73 -0.95
C GLU A 132 -2.61 1.41 -0.50
N LEU A 133 -3.73 1.13 -1.18
CA LEU A 133 -5.01 1.73 -0.82
C LEU A 133 -5.56 1.16 0.49
N ASP A 134 -5.38 -0.14 0.74
CA ASP A 134 -5.71 -0.74 2.03
C ASP A 134 -4.83 -0.17 3.15
N ALA A 135 -3.54 0.04 2.89
CA ALA A 135 -2.64 0.64 3.88
C ALA A 135 -3.03 2.09 4.23
N ILE A 136 -3.43 2.87 3.22
CA ILE A 136 -3.92 4.24 3.41
C ILE A 136 -5.24 4.24 4.20
N LEU A 137 -6.17 3.32 3.89
CA LEU A 137 -7.42 3.18 4.62
C LEU A 137 -7.19 2.76 6.09
N LEU A 138 -6.28 1.81 6.33
CA LEU A 138 -5.88 1.47 7.70
C LEU A 138 -5.31 2.67 8.46
N ALA A 139 -4.46 3.47 7.80
CA ALA A 139 -3.87 4.67 8.40
C ALA A 139 -4.86 5.82 8.61
N GLN A 140 -6.04 5.77 7.96
CA GLN A 140 -7.17 6.65 8.20
C GLN A 140 -7.98 6.17 9.41
N GLU A 141 -8.32 4.88 9.46
CA GLU A 141 -9.29 4.36 10.42
C GLU A 141 -8.68 3.96 11.76
N ILE A 142 -7.44 3.45 11.78
CA ILE A 142 -6.80 2.99 13.02
C ILE A 142 -6.37 4.20 13.86
N LYS A 143 -6.94 4.32 15.06
CA LYS A 143 -6.73 5.46 15.96
C LYS A 143 -5.53 5.31 16.90
N ARG A 144 -4.80 4.20 16.82
CA ARG A 144 -3.62 3.91 17.63
C ARG A 144 -2.36 3.80 16.76
N GLU A 145 -1.20 3.97 17.37
CA GLU A 145 0.06 3.83 16.63
C GLU A 145 0.28 2.37 16.20
N VAL A 146 0.41 2.16 14.89
CA VAL A 146 0.73 0.88 14.25
C VAL A 146 1.74 1.11 13.13
N PHE A 147 2.49 0.07 12.78
CA PHE A 147 3.41 0.08 11.64
C PHE A 147 2.75 -0.63 10.45
N ILE A 148 2.22 0.12 9.48
CA ILE A 148 1.46 -0.45 8.35
C ILE A 148 2.38 -0.58 7.14
N VAL A 149 2.41 -1.76 6.51
CA VAL A 149 3.25 -2.02 5.33
C VAL A 149 2.40 -2.52 4.18
N ALA A 150 2.45 -1.83 3.04
CA ALA A 150 1.87 -2.31 1.79
C ALA A 150 2.94 -2.95 0.90
N LEU A 151 2.84 -4.27 0.68
CA LEU A 151 3.81 -5.03 -0.11
C LEU A 151 3.77 -4.67 -1.61
N GLY A 152 2.61 -4.28 -2.11
CA GLY A 152 2.37 -3.94 -3.51
C GLY A 152 2.23 -5.13 -4.46
N SER A 153 2.59 -6.34 -4.00
CA SER A 153 2.26 -7.64 -4.60
C SER A 153 2.63 -8.76 -3.60
N CYS A 154 1.84 -9.83 -3.58
CA CYS A 154 2.11 -11.04 -2.78
C CYS A 154 3.49 -11.69 -3.05
N ALA A 155 4.11 -11.42 -4.21
CA ALA A 155 5.40 -11.99 -4.59
C ALA A 155 6.62 -11.18 -4.10
N VAL A 156 6.40 -9.98 -3.54
CA VAL A 156 7.50 -9.09 -3.11
C VAL A 156 8.04 -9.57 -1.77
N LYS A 157 9.32 -9.93 -1.76
CA LYS A 157 10.07 -10.21 -0.53
C LYS A 157 10.58 -8.91 0.09
N PRO A 158 10.69 -8.82 1.43
CA PRO A 158 11.26 -7.66 2.08
C PRO A 158 12.71 -7.49 1.67
N ASP A 159 13.18 -6.24 1.59
CA ASP A 159 14.60 -6.01 1.72
C ASP A 159 15.03 -6.13 3.19
N GLU A 160 16.33 -6.22 3.43
CA GLU A 160 16.90 -6.39 4.77
C GLU A 160 16.42 -5.32 5.77
N ALA A 161 16.26 -4.08 5.30
CA ALA A 161 15.77 -2.97 6.12
C ALA A 161 14.31 -3.20 6.58
N LEU A 162 13.41 -3.58 5.66
CA LEU A 162 12.04 -3.92 6.05
C LEU A 162 12.01 -5.15 6.97
N LEU A 163 12.82 -6.16 6.68
CA LEU A 163 12.87 -7.37 7.52
C LEU A 163 13.29 -7.03 8.96
N ASN A 164 14.34 -6.22 9.13
CA ASN A 164 14.79 -5.78 10.44
C ASN A 164 13.72 -4.96 11.18
N ASN A 165 13.02 -4.07 10.48
CA ASN A 165 11.89 -3.33 11.05
C ASN A 165 10.78 -4.27 11.55
N LEU A 166 10.41 -5.28 10.76
CA LEU A 166 9.40 -6.26 11.14
C LEU A 166 9.86 -7.15 12.31
N LEU A 167 11.12 -7.56 12.34
CA LEU A 167 11.69 -8.35 13.44
C LEU A 167 11.71 -7.58 14.77
N SER A 168 11.76 -6.25 14.73
CA SER A 168 11.63 -5.41 15.94
C SER A 168 10.20 -5.29 16.45
N CYS A 169 9.20 -5.74 15.70
CA CYS A 169 7.80 -5.65 16.07
C CYS A 169 7.36 -6.86 16.91
N PRO A 170 6.71 -6.66 18.08
CA PRO A 170 6.26 -7.74 18.95
C PRO A 170 5.18 -8.61 18.29
N VAL A 171 4.42 -8.03 17.36
CA VAL A 171 3.37 -8.70 16.58
C VAL A 171 3.42 -8.18 15.14
N VAL A 172 3.40 -9.10 14.18
CA VAL A 172 3.29 -8.80 12.75
C VAL A 172 2.04 -9.47 12.19
N LEU A 173 0.98 -8.70 11.98
CA LEU A 173 -0.26 -9.18 11.39
C LEU A 173 -0.14 -9.18 9.86
N VAL A 174 -0.22 -10.35 9.24
CA VAL A 174 -0.19 -10.48 7.77
C VAL A 174 -1.60 -10.69 7.25
N VAL A 175 -2.08 -9.72 6.47
CA VAL A 175 -3.44 -9.63 5.93
C VAL A 175 -3.36 -9.57 4.41
N LEU A 176 -3.05 -10.73 3.83
CA LEU A 176 -3.04 -10.93 2.39
C LEU A 176 -4.37 -11.54 1.96
N ASP A 177 -4.68 -11.40 0.67
CA ASP A 177 -5.89 -11.96 0.07
C ASP A 177 -6.07 -13.44 0.45
N THR A 178 -7.33 -13.86 0.59
CA THR A 178 -7.70 -15.22 1.04
C THR A 178 -7.44 -16.30 -0.03
N ASP A 179 -6.71 -16.01 -1.10
CA ASP A 179 -6.42 -16.92 -2.19
C ASP A 179 -5.16 -17.78 -1.94
N GLU A 180 -4.89 -18.72 -2.85
CA GLU A 180 -3.74 -19.62 -2.75
C GLU A 180 -2.40 -18.86 -2.79
N ALA A 181 -2.34 -17.73 -3.50
CA ALA A 181 -1.14 -16.92 -3.62
C ALA A 181 -0.85 -16.18 -2.29
N GLY A 182 -1.87 -15.60 -1.67
CA GLY A 182 -1.81 -14.98 -0.35
C GLY A 182 -1.47 -15.99 0.75
N ALA A 183 -1.99 -17.21 0.68
CA ALA A 183 -1.64 -18.28 1.62
C ALA A 183 -0.15 -18.68 1.52
N LYS A 184 0.36 -18.92 0.31
CA LYS A 184 1.79 -19.24 0.08
C LYS A 184 2.71 -18.10 0.48
N ALA A 185 2.34 -16.86 0.15
CA ALA A 185 3.10 -15.68 0.52
C ALA A 185 3.18 -15.54 2.05
N SER A 186 2.08 -15.77 2.76
CA SER A 186 2.02 -15.72 4.23
C SER A 186 2.94 -16.74 4.89
N GLN A 187 3.07 -17.94 4.32
CA GLN A 187 3.95 -18.99 4.87
C GLN A 187 5.41 -18.55 4.95
N TRP A 188 5.92 -17.85 3.94
CA TRP A 188 7.28 -17.34 3.96
C TRP A 188 7.52 -16.36 5.13
N TRP A 189 6.53 -15.51 5.43
CA TRP A 189 6.60 -14.57 6.56
C TRP A 189 6.57 -15.28 7.89
N LEU A 190 5.69 -16.28 8.05
CA LEU A 190 5.61 -17.11 9.26
C LEU A 190 6.93 -17.83 9.55
N GLU A 191 7.66 -18.27 8.52
CA GLU A 191 8.96 -18.93 8.67
C GLU A 191 10.11 -17.96 9.01
N LYS A 192 10.04 -16.70 8.55
CA LYS A 192 11.16 -15.74 8.65
C LYS A 192 11.02 -14.71 9.75
N VAL A 193 9.79 -14.45 10.19
CA VAL A 193 9.47 -13.45 11.20
C VAL A 193 8.63 -14.15 12.28
N PRO A 194 9.24 -14.63 13.38
CA PRO A 194 8.56 -15.48 14.37
C PRO A 194 7.33 -14.84 15.02
N SER A 195 7.28 -13.50 15.10
CA SER A 195 6.13 -12.74 15.62
C SER A 195 4.98 -12.58 14.61
N THR A 196 5.02 -13.30 13.49
CA THR A 196 4.00 -13.22 12.45
C THR A 196 2.75 -14.00 12.83
N TYR A 197 1.60 -13.37 12.62
CA TYR A 197 0.29 -14.00 12.67
C TYR A 197 -0.48 -13.68 11.40
N ARG A 198 -0.95 -14.72 10.71
CA ARG A 198 -1.84 -14.54 9.56
C ARG A 198 -3.24 -14.25 10.09
N THR A 199 -3.69 -13.01 9.95
CA THR A 199 -5.07 -12.61 10.23
C THR A 199 -5.78 -12.31 8.92
N LEU A 200 -7.09 -12.50 8.90
CA LEU A 200 -7.94 -12.30 7.72
C LEU A 200 -9.07 -11.34 8.08
N THR A 201 -9.64 -10.71 7.05
CA THR A 201 -10.97 -10.12 7.19
C THR A 201 -11.99 -11.26 7.29
N PRO A 202 -13.00 -11.18 8.19
CA PRO A 202 -14.04 -12.19 8.20
C PRO A 202 -14.76 -12.20 6.84
N THR A 203 -14.98 -13.39 6.28
CA THR A 203 -15.50 -13.56 4.92
C THR A 203 -16.87 -12.91 4.71
N THR A 204 -17.65 -12.74 5.78
CA THR A 204 -18.93 -12.02 5.78
C THR A 204 -18.80 -10.53 5.47
N PHE A 205 -17.63 -9.94 5.73
CA PHE A 205 -17.34 -8.54 5.44
C PHE A 205 -16.57 -8.36 4.13
N GLY A 206 -15.85 -9.37 3.64
CA GLY A 206 -15.21 -9.31 2.33
C GLY A 206 -13.79 -9.89 2.33
N LYS A 207 -13.16 -9.82 1.16
CA LYS A 207 -11.88 -10.48 0.88
C LYS A 207 -10.63 -9.65 1.24
N ASP A 208 -10.79 -8.33 1.35
CA ASP A 208 -9.72 -7.37 1.62
C ASP A 208 -10.20 -6.29 2.60
N ILE A 209 -9.27 -5.46 3.12
CA ILE A 209 -9.57 -4.43 4.13
C ILE A 209 -10.61 -3.43 3.61
N THR A 210 -10.46 -3.00 2.35
CA THR A 210 -11.39 -2.07 1.72
C THR A 210 -12.81 -2.64 1.71
N ALA A 211 -13.01 -3.85 1.19
CA ALA A 211 -14.32 -4.50 1.14
C ALA A 211 -14.89 -4.68 2.54
N ALA A 212 -14.06 -5.09 3.50
CA ALA A 212 -14.49 -5.29 4.87
C ALA A 212 -15.00 -4.00 5.52
N PHE A 213 -14.27 -2.91 5.36
CA PHE A 213 -14.66 -1.59 5.85
C PHE A 213 -15.96 -1.11 5.19
N LEU A 214 -16.08 -1.21 3.86
CA LEU A 214 -17.27 -0.78 3.13
C LEU A 214 -18.52 -1.58 3.52
N ASN A 215 -18.36 -2.84 3.93
CA ASN A 215 -19.43 -3.67 4.48
C ASN A 215 -19.67 -3.46 5.99
N GLY A 216 -19.08 -2.42 6.59
CA GLY A 216 -19.35 -1.98 7.96
C GLY A 216 -18.47 -2.61 9.04
N LEU A 217 -17.35 -3.25 8.68
CA LEU A 217 -16.38 -3.72 9.67
C LEU A 217 -15.67 -2.53 10.33
N ASP A 218 -15.73 -2.46 11.65
CA ASP A 218 -14.92 -1.53 12.44
C ASP A 218 -13.46 -2.02 12.48
N LEU A 219 -12.57 -1.33 11.77
CA LEU A 219 -11.17 -1.72 11.66
C LEU A 219 -10.39 -1.62 12.98
N ASN A 220 -10.83 -0.80 13.94
CA ASN A 220 -10.19 -0.75 15.27
C ASN A 220 -10.55 -2.00 16.07
N LYS A 221 -11.82 -2.43 16.04
CA LYS A 221 -12.27 -3.68 16.68
C LYS A 221 -11.63 -4.89 16.04
N TRP A 222 -11.54 -4.92 14.71
CA TRP A 222 -10.87 -5.99 13.98
C TRP A 222 -9.38 -6.09 14.34
N LEU A 223 -8.67 -4.97 14.49
CA LEU A 223 -7.28 -4.96 14.92
C LEU A 223 -7.14 -5.54 16.33
N SER A 224 -7.96 -5.09 17.29
CA SER A 224 -7.94 -5.62 18.66
C SER A 224 -8.20 -7.13 18.70
N ALA A 225 -9.23 -7.59 18.00
CA ALA A 225 -9.54 -9.02 17.91
C ALA A 225 -8.40 -9.83 17.26
N SER A 226 -7.74 -9.28 16.23
CA SER A 226 -6.58 -9.92 15.59
C SER A 226 -5.39 -10.05 16.55
N MET A 227 -5.18 -9.05 17.42
CA MET A 227 -4.13 -9.11 18.44
C MET A 227 -4.46 -10.10 19.57
N GLU A 228 -5.74 -10.18 19.97
CA GLU A 228 -6.22 -11.17 20.95
C GLU A 228 -6.02 -12.60 20.43
N LEU A 229 -6.41 -12.87 19.18
CA LEU A 229 -6.20 -14.16 18.53
C LEU A 229 -4.72 -14.53 18.42
N TYR A 230 -3.85 -13.55 18.15
CA TYR A 230 -2.41 -13.78 18.20
C TYR A 230 -1.96 -14.18 19.62
N ALA A 231 -2.37 -13.42 20.65
CA ALA A 231 -1.99 -13.71 22.04
C ALA A 231 -2.44 -15.12 22.48
N GLU A 232 -3.64 -15.53 22.10
CA GLU A 232 -4.15 -16.89 22.32
C GLU A 232 -3.30 -17.94 21.59
N SER A 233 -2.90 -17.67 20.34
CA SER A 233 -2.10 -18.60 19.55
C SER A 233 -0.69 -18.84 20.10
N VAL A 234 -0.14 -17.86 20.83
CA VAL A 234 1.19 -17.96 21.48
C VAL A 234 1.12 -18.40 22.95
N GLY A 235 -0.08 -18.70 23.48
CA GLY A 235 -0.27 -19.28 24.82
C GLY A 235 -0.36 -18.28 25.98
N GLY A 236 -0.57 -16.98 25.70
CA GLY A 236 -0.79 -15.97 26.74
C GLY A 236 -2.26 -15.93 27.15
N LYS A 237 -2.58 -16.24 28.42
CA LYS A 237 -3.84 -15.76 29.01
C LYS A 237 -3.86 -14.23 28.85
N PRO A 238 -4.95 -13.61 28.36
CA PRO A 238 -5.02 -12.16 28.35
C PRO A 238 -4.94 -11.67 29.80
N GLU A 239 -3.87 -10.97 30.15
CA GLU A 239 -3.89 -10.09 31.31
C GLU A 239 -4.93 -9.01 31.00
N SER A 240 -6.06 -9.11 31.70
CA SER A 240 -7.11 -8.11 31.70
C SER A 240 -6.53 -6.79 32.21
N THR A 241 -6.16 -5.89 31.32
CA THR A 241 -5.96 -4.49 31.70
C THR A 241 -7.33 -3.82 31.77
N PRO A 242 -7.80 -3.35 32.94
CA PRO A 242 -9.04 -2.60 33.03
C PRO A 242 -8.83 -1.21 32.41
N PHE A 243 -9.84 -0.75 31.68
CA PHE A 243 -10.01 0.64 31.24
C PHE A 243 -10.03 1.61 32.43
#